data_AF-A0A355V0S9-F1
#
_entry.id   AF-A0A355V0S9-F1
#
_cell.length_a   1.000
_cell.length_b   1.000
_cell.length_c   1.000
_cell.angle_alpha   90.00
_cell.angle_beta   90.00
_cell.angle_gamma   90.00
#
_symmetry.space_group_name_H-M   'P 1'
#
loop_
_entity.id
_entity.type
_entity.pdbx_description
1 polymer ?
#
loop_
_entity_poly.entity_id
_entity_poly.type
_entity_poly.pdbx_seq_one_letter_code
_entity_poly.pdbx_strand_id
1 'polypeptide(L)'
;MRKVIDYVKENRKIIIVVILIVILIGAVYIIDKSKKSSSDVSSVFETEKSSTEVKLTGILKSIQGVGDTRVMITENDGKILGVVIVCEGADNIMTRSDILNAVSTALDIDKKIIAIYSMTV
;
A
#
# COMPACT_ATOMS: atom_id res chain seq x y z
N MET A 1 15.63 -30.30 37.64
CA MET A 1 14.61 -29.28 37.30
C MET A 1 13.75 -28.80 38.49
N ARG A 2 13.97 -29.23 39.76
CA ARG A 2 13.21 -28.73 40.92
C ARG A 2 13.67 -27.35 41.43
N LYS A 3 14.98 -27.09 41.43
CA LYS A 3 15.58 -25.83 41.92
C LYS A 3 15.10 -24.56 41.20
N VAL A 4 14.80 -24.66 39.90
CA VAL A 4 14.29 -23.54 39.09
C VAL A 4 12.84 -23.18 39.43
N ILE A 5 12.04 -24.13 39.87
CA ILE A 5 10.63 -23.91 40.23
C ILE A 5 10.54 -23.20 41.59
N ASP A 6 11.44 -23.54 42.51
CA ASP A 6 11.52 -22.88 43.82
C ASP A 6 12.00 -21.42 43.69
N TYR A 7 12.99 -21.18 42.82
CA TYR A 7 13.47 -19.83 42.49
C TYR A 7 12.40 -18.96 41.81
N VAL A 8 11.49 -19.61 41.06
CA VAL A 8 10.34 -18.97 40.40
C VAL A 8 9.27 -18.52 41.41
N LYS A 9 9.14 -19.22 42.54
CA LYS A 9 8.10 -18.94 43.54
C LYS A 9 8.46 -17.76 44.46
N GLU A 10 9.73 -17.61 44.80
CA GLU A 10 10.22 -16.57 45.73
C GLU A 10 10.32 -15.19 45.06
N ASN A 11 10.59 -15.14 43.74
CA ASN A 11 10.90 -13.92 43.00
C ASN A 11 9.81 -13.51 41.98
N ARG A 12 8.53 -13.69 42.32
CA ARG A 12 7.39 -13.50 41.40
C ARG A 12 7.39 -12.16 40.64
N LYS A 13 7.86 -11.08 41.28
CA LYS A 13 7.95 -9.75 40.63
C LYS A 13 9.02 -9.70 39.53
N ILE A 14 10.19 -10.31 39.78
CA ILE A 14 11.31 -10.34 38.82
C ILE A 14 10.92 -11.15 37.58
N ILE A 15 10.16 -12.24 37.77
CA ILE A 15 9.73 -13.12 36.68
C ILE A 15 8.71 -12.44 35.77
N ILE A 16 7.79 -11.65 36.33
CA ILE A 16 6.86 -10.84 35.53
C ILE A 16 7.63 -9.86 34.65
N VAL A 17 8.69 -9.23 35.18
CA VAL A 17 9.54 -8.31 34.40
C VAL A 17 10.32 -9.04 33.31
N VAL A 18 10.87 -10.22 33.59
CA VAL A 18 11.58 -11.03 32.58
C VAL A 18 10.64 -11.50 31.48
N ILE A 19 9.41 -11.93 31.81
CA ILE A 19 8.40 -12.31 30.82
C ILE A 19 8.00 -11.10 29.96
N LEU A 20 7.83 -9.91 30.56
CA LEU A 20 7.54 -8.69 29.80
C LEU A 20 8.67 -8.31 28.83
N ILE A 21 9.93 -8.49 29.24
CA ILE A 21 11.10 -8.24 28.38
C ILE A 21 11.12 -9.24 27.20
N VAL A 22 10.86 -10.52 27.47
CA VAL A 22 10.80 -11.55 26.42
C VAL A 22 9.65 -11.30 25.44
N ILE A 23 8.49 -10.84 25.93
CA ILE A 23 7.36 -10.44 25.09
C ILE A 23 7.71 -9.22 24.23
N LEU A 24 8.39 -8.22 24.80
CA LEU A 24 8.85 -7.05 24.04
C LEU A 24 9.83 -7.41 22.93
N ILE A 25 10.81 -8.26 23.23
CA ILE A 25 11.79 -8.73 22.25
C ILE A 25 11.09 -9.56 21.16
N GLY A 26 10.14 -10.42 21.54
CA GLY A 26 9.33 -11.21 20.61
C GLY A 26 8.46 -10.35 19.70
N ALA A 27 7.85 -9.28 20.22
CA ALA A 27 7.08 -8.32 19.42
C ALA A 27 7.96 -7.58 18.40
N VAL A 28 9.16 -7.16 18.80
CA VAL A 28 10.14 -6.54 17.88
C VAL A 28 10.54 -7.52 16.77
N TYR A 29 10.78 -8.79 17.10
CA TYR A 29 11.15 -9.80 16.12
C TYR A 29 10.00 -10.16 15.15
N ILE A 30 8.74 -10.12 15.62
CA ILE A 30 7.55 -10.29 14.80
C ILE A 30 7.37 -9.11 13.82
N ILE A 31 7.64 -7.87 14.26
CA ILE A 31 7.56 -6.66 13.42
C ILE A 31 8.67 -6.64 12.35
N ASP A 32 9.86 -7.15 12.66
CA ASP A 32 10.95 -7.19 11.68
C ASP A 32 10.73 -8.25 10.59
N LYS A 33 10.05 -9.35 10.93
CA LYS A 33 9.68 -10.40 9.95
C LYS A 33 8.52 -10.00 9.02
N SER A 34 7.74 -8.98 9.35
CA SER A 34 6.74 -8.41 8.43
C SER A 34 7.30 -7.34 7.48
N LYS A 35 8.58 -6.96 7.60
CA LYS A 35 9.27 -6.02 6.68
C LYS A 35 10.04 -6.70 5.54
N LYS A 36 9.44 -7.74 4.94
CA LYS A 36 9.81 -8.21 3.60
C LYS A 36 8.59 -8.25 2.67
N SER A 37 7.88 -7.14 2.60
CA SER A 37 7.26 -6.66 1.37
C SER A 37 7.02 -5.16 1.52
N SER A 38 7.67 -4.40 0.65
CA SER A 38 7.31 -3.04 0.25
C SER A 38 7.67 -1.89 1.22
N SER A 39 8.53 -1.01 0.71
CA SER A 39 8.88 0.28 1.26
C SER A 39 7.66 1.21 1.29
N ASP A 40 6.94 1.24 2.40
CA ASP A 40 5.88 2.23 2.64
C ASP A 40 6.49 3.58 3.09
N VAL A 41 6.98 4.34 2.11
CA VAL A 41 6.90 5.81 2.16
C VAL A 41 5.54 6.20 1.59
N SER A 42 4.49 6.09 2.39
CA SER A 42 3.14 6.57 2.04
C SER A 42 2.32 6.81 3.31
N SER A 43 2.82 7.65 4.22
CA SER A 43 2.10 8.10 5.41
C SER A 43 1.69 9.57 5.33
N VAL A 44 1.22 10.02 4.17
CA VAL A 44 0.47 11.28 4.00
C VAL A 44 -0.43 11.05 2.79
N PHE A 45 -1.74 11.31 2.89
CA PHE A 45 -2.83 10.92 1.97
C PHE A 45 -3.46 9.53 2.21
N GLU A 46 -3.77 9.20 3.47
CA GLU A 46 -4.97 8.42 3.75
C GLU A 46 -6.19 9.35 3.58
N THR A 47 -6.49 9.71 2.33
CA THR A 47 -7.89 9.98 1.95
C THR A 47 -8.44 8.62 1.56
N GLU A 48 -9.53 8.19 2.20
CA GLU A 48 -10.30 6.99 1.89
C GLU A 48 -10.34 6.75 0.37
N LYS A 49 -9.48 5.84 -0.12
CA LYS A 49 -9.33 5.59 -1.55
C LYS A 49 -10.65 4.99 -2.04
N SER A 50 -11.28 5.62 -3.03
CA SER A 50 -12.61 5.19 -3.49
C SER A 50 -12.54 3.77 -4.03
N SER A 51 -13.61 2.98 -3.85
CA SER A 51 -13.65 1.59 -4.36
C SER A 51 -13.38 1.50 -5.87
N THR A 52 -13.71 2.56 -6.61
CA THR A 52 -13.43 2.71 -8.04
C THR A 52 -11.93 2.87 -8.31
N GLU A 53 -11.23 3.68 -7.50
CA GLU A 53 -9.78 3.90 -7.62
C GLU A 53 -9.00 2.62 -7.32
N VAL A 54 -9.44 1.82 -6.34
CA VAL A 54 -8.82 0.53 -6.00
C VAL A 54 -8.96 -0.46 -7.16
N LYS A 55 -10.17 -0.60 -7.72
CA LYS A 55 -10.42 -1.47 -8.89
C LYS A 55 -9.59 -1.04 -10.10
N LEU A 56 -9.60 0.26 -10.40
CA LEU A 56 -8.85 0.81 -11.52
C LEU A 56 -7.33 0.60 -11.35
N THR A 57 -6.82 0.79 -10.13
CA THR A 57 -5.41 0.50 -9.81
C THR A 57 -5.06 -0.97 -10.10
N GLY A 58 -5.93 -1.91 -9.71
CA GLY A 58 -5.71 -3.35 -9.96
C GLY A 58 -5.69 -3.71 -11.45
N ILE A 59 -6.59 -3.11 -12.24
CA ILE A 59 -6.62 -3.30 -13.70
C ILE A 59 -5.35 -2.75 -14.33
N LEU A 60 -4.95 -1.53 -13.97
CA LEU A 60 -3.76 -0.89 -14.54
C LEU A 60 -2.47 -1.65 -14.24
N LYS A 61 -2.33 -2.21 -13.03
CA LYS A 61 -1.18 -3.08 -12.67
C LYS A 61 -1.10 -4.37 -13.49
N SER A 62 -2.17 -4.76 -14.18
CA SER A 62 -2.18 -5.94 -15.05
C SER A 62 -1.76 -5.63 -16.49
N ILE A 63 -1.57 -4.35 -16.83
CA ILE A 63 -1.09 -3.93 -18.14
C ILE A 63 0.42 -4.16 -18.23
N GLN A 64 0.87 -4.74 -19.34
CA GLN A 64 2.29 -5.00 -19.56
C GLN A 64 3.09 -3.69 -19.58
N GLY A 65 4.17 -3.66 -18.79
CA GLY A 65 5.04 -2.48 -18.66
C GLY A 65 4.56 -1.46 -17.63
N VAL A 66 3.41 -1.68 -16.97
CA VAL A 66 2.97 -0.86 -15.84
C VAL A 66 3.48 -1.48 -14.54
N GLY A 67 4.24 -0.70 -13.78
CA GLY A 67 4.71 -1.09 -12.45
C GLY A 67 3.82 -0.54 -11.35
N ASP A 68 4.43 0.03 -10.31
CA ASP A 68 3.63 0.65 -9.25
C ASP A 68 2.78 1.80 -9.76
N THR A 69 1.55 1.87 -9.25
CA THR A 69 0.49 2.73 -9.78
C THR A 69 -0.33 3.35 -8.66
N ARG A 70 -0.53 4.66 -8.73
CA ARG A 70 -1.46 5.42 -7.92
C ARG A 70 -2.46 6.13 -8.82
N VAL A 71 -3.73 6.06 -8.43
CA VAL A 71 -4.84 6.66 -9.15
C VAL A 71 -5.64 7.50 -8.16
N MET A 72 -6.00 8.70 -8.60
CA MET A 72 -6.93 9.58 -7.92
C MET A 72 -8.02 9.99 -8.92
N ILE A 73 -9.27 9.88 -8.50
CA ILE A 73 -10.45 10.27 -9.27
C ILE A 73 -11.12 11.43 -8.52
N THR A 74 -11.29 12.55 -9.20
CA THR A 74 -12.10 13.67 -8.68
C THR A 74 -13.50 13.54 -9.24
N GLU A 75 -14.48 13.40 -8.35
CA GLU A 75 -15.89 13.30 -8.71
C GLU A 75 -16.73 14.34 -7.95
N ASN A 76 -17.81 14.81 -8.59
CA ASN A 76 -18.78 15.72 -8.01
C ASN A 76 -20.18 15.34 -8.52
N ASP A 77 -21.13 15.14 -7.61
CA ASP A 77 -22.51 14.75 -7.93
C ASP A 77 -22.61 13.56 -8.89
N GLY A 78 -21.73 12.57 -8.72
CA GLY A 78 -21.68 11.35 -9.55
C GLY A 78 -21.07 11.56 -10.94
N LYS A 79 -20.52 12.73 -11.25
CA LYS A 79 -19.77 13.01 -12.47
C LYS A 79 -18.28 13.05 -12.20
N ILE A 80 -17.50 12.35 -13.02
CA ILE A 80 -16.04 12.39 -12.98
C ILE A 80 -15.57 13.69 -13.61
N LEU A 81 -14.88 14.51 -12.81
CA LEU A 81 -14.30 15.78 -13.25
C LEU A 81 -12.88 15.59 -13.80
N GLY A 82 -12.15 14.61 -13.27
CA GLY A 82 -10.80 14.33 -13.71
C GLY A 82 -10.20 13.10 -13.07
N VAL A 83 -9.21 12.53 -13.75
CA VAL A 83 -8.48 11.35 -13.29
C VAL A 83 -7.00 11.64 -13.39
N VAL A 84 -6.28 11.42 -12.29
CA VAL A 84 -4.82 11.56 -12.22
C VAL A 84 -4.22 10.20 -11.95
N ILE A 85 -3.27 9.80 -12.79
CA ILE A 85 -2.60 8.52 -12.73
C ILE A 85 -1.10 8.79 -12.66
N VAL A 86 -0.45 8.21 -11.65
CA VAL A 86 1.00 8.20 -11.51
C VAL A 86 1.44 6.75 -11.53
N CYS A 87 2.21 6.35 -12.54
CA CYS A 87 2.64 4.96 -12.65
C CYS A 87 4.04 4.83 -13.26
N GLU A 88 4.73 3.76 -12.87
CA GLU A 88 5.97 3.33 -13.50
C GLU A 88 5.69 2.85 -14.94
N GLY A 89 6.58 3.22 -15.87
CA GLY A 89 6.46 2.84 -17.28
C GLY A 89 5.60 3.79 -18.12
N ALA A 90 5.03 4.85 -17.54
CA ALA A 90 4.25 5.85 -18.28
C ALA A 90 5.05 6.69 -19.30
N ASP A 91 6.38 6.60 -19.26
CA ASP A 91 7.28 7.20 -20.27
C ASP A 91 7.27 6.43 -21.59
N ASN A 92 6.84 5.16 -21.56
CA ASN A 92 6.61 4.39 -22.77
C ASN A 92 5.29 4.82 -23.41
N ILE A 93 5.37 5.30 -24.66
CA ILE A 93 4.20 5.79 -25.42
C ILE A 93 3.13 4.70 -25.58
N MET A 94 3.52 3.45 -25.78
CA MET A 94 2.58 2.34 -25.91
C MET A 94 1.85 2.10 -24.58
N THR A 95 2.61 1.98 -23.49
CA THR A 95 2.05 1.83 -22.13
C THR A 95 1.14 3.01 -21.77
N ARG A 96 1.54 4.24 -22.07
CA ARG A 96 0.74 5.44 -21.86
C ARG A 96 -0.56 5.40 -22.67
N SER A 97 -0.51 4.96 -23.93
CA SER A 97 -1.70 4.80 -24.78
C SER A 97 -2.64 3.72 -24.24
N ASP A 98 -2.09 2.59 -23.79
CA ASP A 98 -2.88 1.49 -23.22
C ASP A 98 -3.58 1.91 -21.93
N ILE A 99 -2.87 2.58 -21.02
CA ILE A 99 -3.46 3.16 -19.80
C ILE A 99 -4.58 4.14 -20.16
N LEU A 100 -4.32 5.06 -21.10
CA LEU A 100 -5.29 6.08 -21.51
C LEU A 100 -6.56 5.46 -22.10
N ASN A 101 -6.42 4.43 -22.94
CA ASN A 101 -7.55 3.70 -23.52
C ASN A 101 -8.31 2.90 -22.45
N ALA A 102 -7.60 2.21 -21.56
CA ALA A 102 -8.20 1.41 -20.50
C ALA A 102 -9.04 2.28 -19.55
N VAL A 103 -8.51 3.42 -19.11
CA VAL A 103 -9.19 4.32 -18.17
C VAL A 103 -10.37 5.02 -18.84
N SER A 104 -10.20 5.50 -20.07
CA SER A 104 -11.29 6.11 -20.85
C SER A 104 -12.46 5.14 -21.04
N THR A 105 -12.18 3.86 -21.29
CA THR A 105 -13.21 2.82 -21.46
C THR A 105 -13.85 2.41 -20.13
N ALA A 106 -13.04 2.24 -19.08
CA ALA A 106 -13.53 1.75 -17.78
C ALA A 106 -14.43 2.77 -17.06
N LEU A 107 -14.16 4.06 -17.26
CA LEU A 107 -14.88 5.16 -16.62
C LEU A 107 -15.85 5.89 -17.55
N ASP A 108 -15.88 5.55 -18.83
CA ASP A 108 -16.68 6.23 -19.88
C ASP A 108 -16.42 7.75 -19.91
N ILE A 109 -15.15 8.14 -19.98
CA ILE A 109 -14.71 9.54 -19.95
C ILE A 109 -13.79 9.91 -21.12
N ASP A 110 -13.80 11.20 -21.47
CA ASP A 110 -12.89 11.76 -22.49
C ASP A 110 -11.44 11.72 -22.01
N LYS A 111 -10.53 11.33 -22.91
CA LYS A 111 -9.08 11.29 -22.70
C LYS A 111 -8.50 12.64 -22.25
N LYS A 112 -9.15 13.76 -22.57
CA LYS A 112 -8.72 15.11 -22.20
C LYS A 112 -8.75 15.38 -20.69
N ILE A 113 -9.56 14.64 -19.92
CA ILE A 113 -9.64 14.81 -18.46
C ILE A 113 -8.78 13.81 -17.69
N ILE A 114 -7.99 13.00 -18.42
CA ILE A 114 -7.07 12.02 -17.86
C ILE A 114 -5.65 12.57 -17.93
N ALA A 115 -5.02 12.74 -16.77
CA ALA A 115 -3.61 13.10 -16.66
C ALA A 115 -2.78 11.89 -16.24
N ILE A 116 -1.76 11.56 -17.01
CA ILE A 116 -0.85 10.45 -16.75
C ILE A 116 0.57 11.01 -16.54
N TYR A 117 1.19 10.65 -15.42
CA TYR A 117 2.56 11.01 -15.05
C TYR A 117 3.38 9.75 -14.81
N SER A 118 4.67 9.84 -15.14
CA SER A 118 5.63 8.78 -14.83
C SER A 118 6.08 8.89 -13.37
N MET A 119 6.16 7.74 -12.71
CA MET A 119 6.77 7.63 -11.39
C MET A 119 8.27 7.41 -11.55
N THR A 120 9.08 8.31 -11.01
CA THR A 120 10.53 8.12 -10.93
C THR A 120 10.84 7.21 -9.74
N VAL A 121 11.51 6.10 -10.02
CA VAL A 121 12.03 5.13 -9.02
C VAL A 121 13.44 5.50 -8.57
#